data_AF-X1EA77-F1
#
_entry.id   AF-X1EA77-F1
#
_cell.length_a   1.000
_cell.length_b   1.000
_cell.length_c   1.000
_cell.angle_alpha   90.00
_cell.angle_beta   90.00
_cell.angle_gamma   90.00
#
_symmetry.space_group_name_H-M   'P 1'
#
loop_
_entity.id
_entity.type
_entity.pdbx_description
1 polymer ?
#
loop_
_entity_poly.entity_id
_entity_poly.type
_entity_poly.pdbx_seq_one_letter_code
_entity_poly.pdbx_strand_id
1 'polypeptide(L)'
;GGGIRTPGGQELKAWTAEELANEAQKRLATQPNLPTWKEEDLAKFADERGSGIPEGMDVWKEEELQDLAEKRRRGGLNIPEWQPDQGMTECASCGYSLRSGWTKCPVCDAPVGEKASDNAKEEPKESSEDPQ
;
A
#
# COMPACT_ATOMS: atom_id res chain seq x y z
N GLY A 1 31.77 0.70 -17.92
CA GLY A 1 31.78 0.02 -16.61
C GLY A 1 31.31 -1.43 -16.72
N GLY A 2 31.89 -2.33 -15.92
CA GLY A 2 31.38 -3.70 -15.73
C GLY A 2 30.14 -3.73 -14.83
N GLY A 3 29.32 -4.77 -14.89
CA GLY A 3 28.18 -4.94 -14.00
C GLY A 3 28.57 -5.61 -12.67
N ILE A 4 27.95 -5.20 -11.55
CA ILE A 4 28.03 -5.90 -10.27
C ILE A 4 26.84 -6.87 -10.22
N ARG A 5 27.12 -8.17 -10.11
CA ARG A 5 26.08 -9.19 -9.99
C ARG A 5 25.75 -9.41 -8.52
N THR A 6 24.51 -9.13 -8.13
CA THR A 6 24.05 -9.38 -6.76
C THR A 6 23.78 -10.87 -6.55
N PRO A 7 23.80 -11.37 -5.29
CA PRO A 7 23.52 -12.79 -4.99
C PRO A 7 22.16 -13.29 -5.49
N GLY A 8 21.20 -12.38 -5.71
CA GLY A 8 19.88 -12.67 -6.31
C GLY A 8 19.87 -12.69 -7.84
N GLY A 9 21.04 -12.67 -8.50
CA GLY A 9 21.16 -12.75 -9.95
C GLY A 9 20.85 -11.46 -10.71
N GLN A 10 20.65 -10.33 -10.01
CA GLN A 10 20.45 -9.03 -10.67
C GLN A 10 21.80 -8.43 -11.06
N GLU A 11 21.88 -7.90 -12.29
CA GLU A 11 23.06 -7.19 -12.79
C GLU A 11 22.86 -5.69 -12.63
N LEU A 12 23.61 -5.08 -11.71
CA LEU A 12 23.63 -3.65 -11.50
C LEU A 12 24.74 -3.02 -12.34
N LYS A 13 24.46 -1.93 -13.04
CA LYS A 13 25.48 -1.13 -13.73
C LYS A 13 26.46 -0.58 -12.68
N ALA A 14 27.74 -0.97 -12.73
CA ALA A 14 28.75 -0.30 -11.93
C ALA A 14 29.12 1.01 -12.61
N TRP A 15 28.81 2.11 -11.93
CA TRP A 15 29.16 3.45 -12.37
C TRP A 15 30.61 3.73 -12.02
N THR A 16 31.40 4.19 -12.98
CA THR A 16 32.67 4.87 -12.67
C THR A 16 32.35 6.29 -12.17
N ALA A 17 33.27 6.90 -11.42
CA ALA A 17 33.08 8.26 -10.91
C ALA A 17 32.77 9.27 -12.04
N GLU A 18 33.43 9.11 -13.19
CA GLU A 18 33.22 9.93 -14.38
C GLU A 18 31.87 9.67 -15.07
N GLU A 19 31.46 8.40 -15.19
CA GLU A 19 30.14 8.06 -15.74
C GLU A 19 29.02 8.60 -14.84
N LEU A 20 29.19 8.52 -13.51
CA LEU A 20 28.22 9.03 -12.53
C LEU A 20 28.12 10.56 -12.57
N ALA A 21 29.24 11.26 -12.68
CA ALA A 21 29.26 12.72 -12.78
C ALA A 21 28.56 13.21 -14.06
N ASN A 22 28.81 12.56 -15.20
CA ASN A 22 28.14 12.87 -16.47
C ASN A 22 26.63 12.62 -16.40
N GLU A 23 26.20 11.52 -15.79
CA GLU A 23 24.79 11.21 -15.60
C GLU A 23 24.11 12.22 -14.65
N ALA A 24 24.77 12.62 -13.57
CA ALA A 24 24.27 13.64 -12.66
C ALA A 24 24.10 15.00 -13.36
N GLN A 25 25.04 15.39 -14.22
CA GLN A 25 24.93 16.62 -15.02
C GLN A 25 23.77 16.56 -16.02
N LYS A 26 23.58 15.43 -16.70
CA LYS A 26 22.44 15.23 -17.60
C LYS A 26 21.10 15.36 -16.87
N ARG A 27 21.01 14.77 -15.67
CA ARG A 27 19.82 14.88 -14.82
C ARG A 27 19.59 16.31 -14.38
N LEU A 28 20.63 17.01 -13.95
CA LEU A 28 20.54 18.42 -13.54
C LEU A 28 20.10 19.33 -14.70
N ALA A 29 20.58 19.08 -15.92
CA ALA A 29 20.19 19.83 -17.12
C ALA A 29 18.73 19.56 -17.56
N THR A 30 18.18 18.40 -17.19
CA THR A 30 16.79 18.01 -17.52
C THR A 30 15.82 18.41 -16.40
N GLN A 31 16.30 18.87 -15.24
CA GLN A 31 15.40 19.37 -14.21
C GLN A 31 14.73 20.66 -14.67
N PRO A 32 13.41 20.82 -14.45
CA PRO A 32 12.76 22.10 -14.63
C PRO A 32 13.46 23.14 -13.75
N ASN A 33 13.60 24.37 -14.25
CA ASN A 33 14.30 25.44 -13.56
C ASN A 33 13.67 25.67 -12.17
N LEU A 34 14.29 25.11 -11.14
CA LEU A 34 13.89 25.35 -9.76
C LEU A 34 14.27 26.79 -9.43
N PRO A 35 13.33 27.62 -8.94
CA PRO A 35 13.67 28.97 -8.53
C PRO A 35 14.77 28.89 -7.48
N THR A 36 15.87 29.60 -7.70
CA THR A 36 16.90 29.77 -6.66
C THR A 36 16.36 30.77 -5.65
N TRP A 37 15.97 30.29 -4.48
CA TRP A 37 15.52 31.16 -3.40
C TRP A 37 16.75 31.87 -2.84
N LYS A 38 16.73 33.20 -2.82
CA LYS A 38 17.75 33.97 -2.11
C LYS A 38 17.40 34.01 -0.63
N GLU A 39 18.41 34.17 0.22
CA GLU A 39 18.24 34.26 1.67
C GLU A 39 17.20 35.33 2.04
N GLU A 40 17.19 36.46 1.33
CA GLU A 40 16.26 37.56 1.58
C GLU A 40 14.82 37.19 1.18
N ASP A 41 14.64 36.36 0.15
CA ASP A 41 13.32 35.90 -0.28
C ASP A 41 12.79 34.80 0.67
N LEU A 42 13.66 33.91 1.15
CA LEU A 42 13.34 32.95 2.22
C LEU A 42 12.89 33.67 3.49
N ALA A 43 13.60 34.71 3.92
CA ALA A 43 13.27 35.48 5.10
C ALA A 43 11.92 36.19 4.95
N LYS A 44 11.67 36.85 3.81
CA LYS A 44 10.37 37.45 3.50
C LYS A 44 9.25 36.42 3.51
N PHE A 45 9.44 35.26 2.90
CA PHE A 45 8.43 34.19 2.91
C PHE A 45 8.20 33.61 4.30
N ALA A 46 9.24 33.50 5.13
CA ALA A 46 9.13 33.05 6.50
C ALA A 46 8.40 34.08 7.37
N ASP A 47 8.65 35.37 7.15
CA ASP A 47 7.94 36.47 7.81
C ASP A 47 6.48 36.56 7.31
N GLU A 48 6.23 36.44 6.01
CA GLU A 48 4.88 36.41 5.43
C GLU A 48 4.07 35.20 5.90
N ARG A 49 4.71 34.04 6.09
CA ARG A 49 4.07 32.82 6.61
C ARG A 49 4.00 32.79 8.14
N GLY A 50 4.94 33.44 8.82
CA GLY A 50 5.12 33.42 10.27
C GLY A 50 4.53 34.62 11.00
N SER A 51 4.19 35.69 10.28
CA SER A 51 3.57 36.91 10.83
C SER A 51 2.09 36.75 11.18
N GLY A 52 1.48 35.61 10.86
CA GLY A 52 0.11 35.36 11.25
C GLY A 52 -0.28 33.92 11.05
N ILE A 53 -0.96 33.37 12.06
CA ILE A 53 -1.83 32.22 11.86
C ILE A 53 -2.84 32.63 10.78
N PRO A 54 -2.94 31.88 9.66
CA PRO A 54 -3.83 32.24 8.56
C PRO A 54 -5.24 32.53 9.06
N GLU A 55 -5.89 33.56 8.51
CA GLU A 55 -7.28 33.90 8.85
C GLU A 55 -8.18 32.69 8.55
N GLY A 56 -8.61 31.98 9.60
CA GLY A 56 -9.31 30.69 9.51
C GLY A 56 -8.60 29.48 10.14
N MET A 57 -7.39 29.63 10.69
CA MET A 57 -6.83 28.64 11.62
C MET A 57 -7.30 28.97 13.04
N ASP A 58 -8.19 28.14 13.57
CA ASP A 58 -8.62 28.25 14.96
C ASP A 58 -7.46 27.96 15.90
N VAL A 59 -7.00 29.00 16.60
CA VAL A 59 -6.12 28.82 17.77
C VAL A 59 -7.00 28.26 18.87
N TRP A 60 -6.90 26.96 19.12
CA TRP A 60 -7.56 26.37 20.26
C TRP A 60 -7.08 27.08 21.52
N LYS A 61 -8.03 27.61 22.28
CA LYS A 61 -7.73 28.09 23.63
C LYS A 61 -7.27 26.89 24.46
N GLU A 62 -6.39 27.13 25.42
CA GLU A 62 -5.89 26.07 26.32
C GLU A 62 -7.03 25.24 26.93
N GLU A 63 -8.15 25.91 27.24
CA GLU A 63 -9.39 25.28 27.72
C GLU A 63 -10.02 24.32 26.70
N GLU A 64 -10.03 24.68 25.42
CA GLU A 64 -10.58 23.84 24.34
C GLU A 64 -9.70 22.62 24.07
N LEU A 65 -8.38 22.79 24.17
CA LEU A 65 -7.40 21.71 24.14
C LEU A 65 -7.62 20.72 25.30
N GLN A 66 -7.85 21.24 26.50
CA GLN A 66 -8.06 20.45 27.70
C GLN A 66 -9.40 19.70 27.65
N ASP A 67 -10.47 20.34 27.16
CA ASP A 67 -11.77 19.72 26.89
C ASP A 67 -11.69 18.63 25.83
N LEU A 68 -10.93 18.87 24.75
CA LEU A 68 -10.73 17.87 23.71
C LEU A 68 -9.91 16.67 24.22
N ALA A 69 -8.90 16.94 25.05
CA ALA A 69 -8.11 15.90 25.70
C ALA A 69 -8.97 15.07 26.66
N GLU A 70 -9.84 15.71 27.44
CA GLU A 70 -10.79 15.03 28.32
C GLU A 70 -11.82 14.22 27.52
N LYS A 71 -12.37 14.78 26.43
CA LYS A 71 -13.23 14.04 25.49
C LYS A 71 -12.51 12.83 24.93
N ARG A 72 -11.28 12.96 24.43
CA ARG A 72 -10.48 11.82 23.93
C ARG A 72 -10.22 10.77 25.02
N ARG A 73 -9.90 11.18 26.25
CA ARG A 73 -9.72 10.28 27.40
C ARG A 73 -11.01 9.55 27.78
N ARG A 74 -12.16 10.22 27.66
CA ARG A 74 -13.49 9.65 27.93
C ARG A 74 -14.08 8.87 26.75
N GLY A 75 -13.30 8.55 25.72
CA GLY A 75 -13.77 7.79 24.55
C GLY A 75 -14.53 8.63 23.52
N GLY A 76 -14.13 9.89 23.35
CA GLY A 76 -14.79 10.91 22.52
C GLY A 76 -14.78 10.67 21.01
N LEU A 77 -14.33 9.51 20.56
CA LEU A 77 -14.71 8.96 19.27
C LEU A 77 -15.34 7.61 19.56
N ASN A 78 -16.65 7.50 19.35
CA ASN A 78 -17.37 6.23 19.27
C ASN A 78 -16.95 5.54 17.95
N ILE A 79 -15.65 5.27 17.78
CA ILE A 79 -15.13 4.48 16.67
C ILE A 79 -15.57 3.05 16.99
N PRO A 80 -16.44 2.43 16.17
CA PRO A 80 -16.72 1.02 16.31
C PRO A 80 -15.41 0.26 16.22
N GLU A 81 -15.22 -0.75 17.08
CA GLU A 81 -14.09 -1.67 16.92
C GLU A 81 -14.11 -2.21 15.49
N TRP A 82 -13.01 -1.96 14.76
CA TRP A 82 -12.86 -2.45 13.40
C TRP A 82 -13.00 -3.97 13.41
N GLN A 83 -14.05 -4.47 12.79
CA GLN A 83 -14.25 -5.91 12.61
C GLN A 83 -13.42 -6.36 11.40
N PRO A 84 -12.71 -7.49 11.48
CA PRO A 84 -12.13 -8.11 10.29
C PRO A 84 -13.25 -8.42 9.30
N ASP A 85 -12.96 -8.37 8.00
CA ASP A 85 -13.93 -8.63 6.92
C ASP A 85 -14.45 -10.08 6.99
N GLN A 86 -15.47 -10.33 7.81
CA GLN A 86 -16.11 -11.63 7.97
C GLN A 86 -16.86 -11.97 6.67
N GLY A 87 -16.29 -12.87 5.87
CA GLY A 87 -16.90 -13.39 4.65
C GLY A 87 -16.18 -13.02 3.34
N MET A 88 -14.98 -12.45 3.40
CA MET A 88 -14.17 -12.25 2.19
C MET A 88 -13.42 -13.55 1.89
N THR A 89 -13.67 -14.15 0.72
CA THR A 89 -13.01 -15.39 0.30
C THR A 89 -11.70 -15.07 -0.40
N GLU A 90 -10.62 -15.73 -0.07
CA GLU A 90 -9.34 -15.52 -0.76
C GLU A 90 -9.32 -16.25 -2.12
N CYS A 91 -8.65 -15.65 -3.10
CA CYS A 91 -8.41 -16.30 -4.38
C CYS A 91 -7.46 -17.48 -4.22
N ALA A 92 -7.86 -18.66 -4.70
CA ALA A 92 -7.02 -19.87 -4.64
C ALA A 92 -5.67 -19.73 -5.38
N SER A 93 -5.59 -18.84 -6.37
CA SER A 93 -4.39 -18.68 -7.21
C SER A 93 -3.41 -17.62 -6.69
N CYS A 94 -3.88 -16.54 -6.05
CA CYS A 94 -3.01 -15.42 -5.65
C CYS A 94 -3.22 -14.91 -4.22
N GLY A 95 -4.16 -15.46 -3.46
CA GLY A 95 -4.45 -15.05 -2.08
C GLY A 95 -5.16 -13.71 -1.93
N TYR A 96 -5.55 -13.06 -3.03
CA TYR A 96 -6.28 -11.79 -2.96
C TYR A 96 -7.67 -11.98 -2.34
N SER A 97 -8.08 -11.09 -1.44
CA SER A 97 -9.41 -11.12 -0.82
C SER A 97 -10.48 -10.72 -1.83
N LEU A 98 -11.39 -11.65 -2.12
CA LEU A 98 -12.46 -11.51 -3.09
C LEU A 98 -13.78 -11.22 -2.39
N ARG A 99 -14.51 -10.22 -2.90
CA ARG A 99 -15.87 -9.92 -2.44
C ARG A 99 -16.85 -10.94 -3.03
N SER A 100 -17.96 -11.18 -2.34
CA SER A 100 -19.04 -12.02 -2.83
C SER A 100 -19.60 -11.47 -4.16
N GLY A 101 -19.83 -12.37 -5.13
CA GLY A 101 -20.37 -12.03 -6.46
C GLY A 101 -19.33 -11.84 -7.57
N TRP A 102 -18.03 -11.99 -7.28
CA TRP A 102 -16.99 -11.94 -8.29
C TRP A 102 -16.84 -13.29 -8.99
N THR A 103 -16.81 -13.30 -10.33
CA THR A 103 -16.62 -14.53 -11.13
C THR A 103 -15.15 -14.77 -11.50
N LYS A 104 -14.32 -13.71 -11.48
CA LYS A 104 -12.88 -13.76 -11.77
C LYS A 104 -12.12 -12.88 -10.78
N CYS A 105 -10.91 -13.29 -10.43
CA CYS A 105 -10.01 -12.51 -9.58
C CYS A 105 -9.50 -11.25 -10.32
N PRO A 106 -9.53 -10.05 -9.71
CA PRO A 106 -9.01 -8.83 -10.36
C PRO A 106 -7.50 -8.85 -10.55
N VAL A 107 -6.80 -9.68 -9.79
CA VAL A 107 -5.34 -9.67 -9.70
C VAL A 107 -4.72 -10.68 -10.64
N CYS A 108 -5.36 -11.83 -10.85
CA CYS A 108 -4.80 -12.93 -11.64
C CYS A 108 -5.76 -13.54 -12.65
N ASP A 109 -6.96 -12.96 -12.82
CA ASP A 109 -8.02 -13.43 -13.72
C ASP A 109 -8.54 -14.86 -13.47
N ALA A 110 -8.07 -15.53 -12.40
CA ALA A 110 -8.50 -16.88 -12.05
C ALA A 110 -10.00 -16.92 -11.70
N PRO A 111 -10.75 -17.95 -12.15
CA PRO A 111 -12.17 -18.08 -11.85
C PRO A 111 -12.40 -18.29 -10.35
N VAL A 112 -13.35 -17.54 -9.81
CA VAL A 112 -13.73 -17.60 -8.40
C VAL A 112 -14.94 -18.51 -8.29
N GLY A 113 -14.76 -19.75 -7.81
CA GLY A 113 -15.88 -20.64 -7.52
C GLY A 113 -15.89 -22.04 -8.15
N GLU A 114 -14.74 -22.66 -8.43
CA GLU A 114 -14.71 -24.10 -8.72
C GLU A 114 -13.76 -24.81 -7.75
N LYS A 115 -14.31 -25.23 -6.60
CA LYS A 115 -13.83 -26.45 -5.97
C LYS A 115 -14.33 -27.59 -6.85
N ALA A 116 -13.39 -28.36 -7.39
CA ALA A 116 -13.66 -29.61 -8.09
C ALA A 116 -14.68 -30.43 -7.29
N SER A 117 -15.86 -30.59 -7.88
CA SER A 117 -16.86 -31.55 -7.43
C SER A 117 -16.37 -32.96 -7.74
N ASP A 118 -16.21 -33.77 -6.70
CA ASP A 118 -16.13 -35.23 -6.70
C ASP A 118 -16.80 -35.90 -7.92
N ASN A 119 -16.02 -36.69 -8.66
CA ASN A 119 -16.56 -37.80 -9.42
C ASN A 119 -15.53 -38.93 -9.56
N ALA A 120 -16.04 -40.16 -9.42
CA ALA A 120 -15.41 -41.45 -9.70
C ALA A 120 -14.44 -42.03 -8.65
N LYS A 121 -15.03 -42.64 -7.60
CA LYS A 121 -14.55 -43.95 -7.16
C LYS A 121 -15.71 -44.94 -7.27
N GLU A 122 -15.66 -45.71 -8.34
CA GLU A 122 -16.54 -46.85 -8.63
C GLU A 122 -16.54 -47.84 -7.46
N GLU A 123 -17.73 -48.19 -6.98
CA GLU A 123 -17.97 -49.38 -6.17
C GLU A 123 -17.81 -50.62 -7.07
N PRO A 124 -16.95 -51.59 -6.73
CA PRO A 124 -17.00 -52.90 -7.36
C PRO A 124 -18.18 -53.68 -6.76
N LYS A 125 -19.16 -54.01 -7.61
CA LYS A 125 -20.12 -55.08 -7.33
C LYS A 125 -19.37 -56.40 -7.32
N GLU A 126 -19.19 -57.00 -6.15
CA GLU A 126 -18.89 -58.43 -6.04
C GLU A 126 -20.01 -59.13 -5.28
N SER A 127 -20.47 -60.18 -5.94
CA SER A 127 -21.59 -61.09 -5.71
C SER A 127 -21.75 -61.61 -4.28
N SER A 128 -23.00 -61.61 -3.80
CA SER A 128 -23.48 -62.46 -2.71
C SER A 128 -24.57 -63.39 -3.28
N GLU A 129 -24.22 -64.63 -3.56
CA GLU A 129 -25.12 -65.80 -3.54
C GLU A 129 -24.46 -66.76 -2.52
N ASP A 130 -24.84 -66.69 -1.25
CA ASP A 130 -25.89 -67.44 -0.52
C ASP A 130 -25.31 -68.73 0.14
N PRO A 131 -25.73 -69.10 1.37
CA PRO A 131 -25.10 -70.12 2.18
C PRO A 131 -25.78 -71.49 2.01
N GLN A 132 -24.98 -72.54 1.77
CA GLN A 132 -25.22 -73.91 2.31
C GLN A 132 -24.02 -74.83 2.09
#